data_AF-A0A9X5XN71-F1
#
_entry.id   AF-A0A9X5XN71-F1
#
_cell.length_a   1.000
_cell.length_b   1.000
_cell.length_c   1.000
_cell.angle_alpha   90.00
_cell.angle_beta   90.00
_cell.angle_gamma   90.00
#
_symmetry.space_group_name_H-M   'P 1'
#
loop_
_entity.id
_entity.type
_entity.pdbx_description
1 polymer ?
#
loop_
_entity_poly.entity_id
_entity_poly.type
_entity_poly.pdbx_seq_one_letter_code
_entity_poly.pdbx_strand_id
1 'polypeptide(L)'
;GAEAAAGRLAAENNSVLHGFDPTAVNGFPGYRVDIETRYTVGKSIIPGTEDKHATAHATAVIQPRCHFDPAADPKKPVELNCDGQIVNIDPGKFDPVDLPDPSVLFSVHLAE
;
A
#
# COMPACT_ATOMS: atom_id res chain seq x y z
N GLY A 1 -7.48 5.23 -8.70
CA GLY A 1 -7.01 5.31 -7.29
C GLY A 1 -6.70 3.94 -6.75
N ALA A 2 -6.20 3.86 -5.52
CA ALA A 2 -5.80 2.59 -4.89
C ALA A 2 -6.93 1.55 -4.82
N GLU A 3 -8.16 1.98 -4.51
CA GLU A 3 -9.34 1.10 -4.49
C GLU A 3 -9.62 0.42 -5.84
N ALA A 4 -9.58 1.17 -6.94
CA ALA A 4 -9.77 0.61 -8.27
C ALA A 4 -8.66 -0.39 -8.64
N ALA A 5 -7.42 -0.14 -8.20
CA ALA A 5 -6.32 -1.07 -8.40
C ALA A 5 -6.52 -2.37 -7.58
N ALA A 6 -6.97 -2.24 -6.33
CA ALA A 6 -7.33 -3.38 -5.48
C ALA A 6 -8.48 -4.20 -6.09
N GLY A 7 -9.51 -3.54 -6.62
CA GLY A 7 -10.63 -4.19 -7.31
C GLY A 7 -10.20 -4.97 -8.55
N ARG A 8 -9.29 -4.41 -9.36
CA ARG A 8 -8.72 -5.11 -10.51
C ARG A 8 -7.91 -6.34 -10.10
N LEU A 9 -7.05 -6.21 -9.10
CA LEU A 9 -6.26 -7.34 -8.59
C LEU A 9 -7.16 -8.44 -7.99
N ALA A 10 -8.22 -8.07 -7.26
CA ALA A 10 -9.21 -9.02 -6.76
C ALA A 10 -9.89 -9.76 -7.92
N ALA A 11 -10.28 -9.03 -8.98
CA ALA A 11 -10.91 -9.63 -10.15
C ALA A 11 -9.99 -10.61 -10.90
N GLU A 12 -8.70 -10.27 -11.04
CA GLU A 12 -7.67 -11.15 -11.61
C GLU A 12 -7.52 -12.47 -10.81
N ASN A 13 -7.83 -12.44 -9.51
CA ASN A 13 -7.84 -13.60 -8.61
C ASN A 13 -9.24 -14.24 -8.46
N ASN A 14 -10.14 -14.06 -9.44
CA ASN A 14 -11.52 -14.55 -9.39
C ASN A 14 -12.25 -14.19 -8.09
N SER A 15 -11.98 -13.01 -7.56
CA SER A 15 -12.54 -12.50 -6.31
C SER A 15 -13.25 -11.16 -6.55
N VAL A 16 -13.93 -10.68 -5.53
CA VAL A 16 -14.54 -9.36 -5.48
C VAL A 16 -13.93 -8.61 -4.30
N LEU A 17 -13.60 -7.34 -4.52
CA LEU A 17 -13.27 -6.43 -3.42
C LEU A 17 -14.56 -6.15 -2.64
N HIS A 18 -14.60 -6.62 -1.40
CA HIS A 18 -15.73 -6.49 -0.49
C HIS A 18 -15.56 -5.28 0.44
N GLY A 19 -14.33 -4.97 0.84
CA GLY A 19 -13.99 -3.83 1.70
C GLY A 19 -12.69 -3.14 1.29
N PHE A 20 -12.66 -1.83 1.47
CA PHE A 20 -11.49 -1.00 1.21
C PHE A 20 -11.47 0.16 2.21
N ASP A 21 -10.56 0.09 3.18
CA ASP A 21 -10.50 1.05 4.28
C ASP A 21 -9.10 1.65 4.41
N PRO A 22 -8.96 2.98 4.45
CA PRO A 22 -7.74 3.62 4.93
C PRO A 22 -7.48 3.19 6.38
N THR A 23 -6.23 2.86 6.68
CA THR A 23 -5.80 2.43 8.03
C THR A 23 -4.42 3.02 8.37
N ALA A 24 -3.98 2.81 9.60
CA ALA A 24 -2.62 3.11 10.02
C ALA A 24 -2.03 1.96 10.84
N VAL A 25 -0.82 1.53 10.49
CA VAL A 25 -0.08 0.46 11.18
C VAL A 25 1.24 1.03 11.66
N ASN A 26 1.53 0.93 12.97
CA ASN A 26 2.73 1.49 13.59
C ASN A 26 2.96 2.99 13.27
N GLY A 27 1.88 3.76 13.13
CA GLY A 27 1.93 5.19 12.78
C GLY A 27 2.11 5.49 11.30
N PHE A 28 2.21 4.46 10.44
CA PHE A 28 2.32 4.62 8.99
C PHE A 28 0.97 4.41 8.29
N PRO A 29 0.63 5.23 7.28
CA PRO A 29 -0.62 5.08 6.55
C PRO A 29 -0.64 3.78 5.74
N GLY A 30 -1.82 3.23 5.54
CA GLY A 30 -2.02 2.01 4.77
C GLY A 30 -3.47 1.83 4.30
N TYR A 31 -3.71 0.73 3.62
CA TYR A 31 -5.05 0.31 3.21
C TYR A 31 -5.28 -1.14 3.64
N ARG A 32 -6.40 -1.38 4.32
CA ARG A 32 -6.91 -2.72 4.58
C ARG A 32 -7.93 -3.06 3.50
N VAL A 33 -7.80 -4.25 2.93
CA VAL A 33 -8.73 -4.76 1.92
C VAL A 33 -9.32 -6.06 2.39
N ASP A 34 -10.61 -6.23 2.10
CA ASP A 34 -11.36 -7.45 2.35
C ASP A 34 -11.85 -7.97 1.00
N ILE A 35 -11.58 -9.24 0.70
CA ILE A 35 -11.98 -9.88 -0.56
C ILE A 35 -12.81 -11.13 -0.30
N GLU A 36 -13.65 -11.46 -1.28
CA GLU A 36 -14.43 -12.70 -1.29
C GLU A 36 -14.26 -13.39 -2.65
N THR A 37 -14.01 -14.71 -2.65
CA THR A 37 -13.87 -15.49 -3.88
C THR A 37 -15.20 -15.57 -4.62
N ARG A 38 -15.22 -15.45 -5.94
CA ARG A 38 -16.43 -15.69 -6.76
C ARG A 38 -16.77 -17.16 -6.91
N TYR A 39 -15.81 -18.03 -6.61
CA TYR A 39 -15.98 -19.47 -6.58
C TYR A 39 -16.16 -19.95 -5.15
N THR A 40 -16.85 -21.07 -4.99
CA THR A 40 -17.07 -21.68 -3.68
C THR A 40 -15.87 -22.52 -3.26
N VAL A 41 -15.64 -22.64 -1.97
CA VAL A 41 -14.48 -23.32 -1.38
C VAL A 41 -14.49 -24.83 -1.61
N GLY A 42 -15.59 -25.39 -2.11
CA GLY A 42 -15.62 -26.78 -2.51
C GLY A 42 -16.76 -27.16 -3.42
N LYS A 43 -16.45 -28.00 -4.40
CA LYS A 43 -17.33 -29.11 -4.81
C LYS A 43 -17.15 -30.26 -3.82
N SER A 44 -17.41 -29.99 -2.54
CA SER A 44 -17.04 -30.94 -1.48
C SER A 44 -17.97 -32.15 -1.52
N ILE A 45 -17.41 -33.33 -1.25
CA ILE A 45 -18.21 -34.54 -0.92
C ILE A 45 -18.87 -34.36 0.46
N ILE A 46 -18.35 -33.45 1.28
CA ILE A 46 -18.92 -33.06 2.57
C ILE A 46 -20.07 -32.08 2.33
N PRO A 47 -21.32 -32.45 2.66
CA PRO A 47 -22.46 -31.55 2.49
C PRO A 47 -22.30 -30.27 3.31
N GLY A 48 -22.71 -29.14 2.75
CA GLY A 48 -22.79 -27.85 3.43
C GLY A 48 -21.66 -26.84 3.15
N THR A 49 -20.86 -27.05 2.10
CA THR A 49 -19.85 -26.08 1.64
C THR A 49 -19.99 -25.70 0.16
N GLU A 50 -21.00 -26.24 -0.50
CA GLU A 50 -21.23 -26.10 -1.95
C GLU A 50 -21.48 -24.66 -2.34
N ASP A 51 -22.09 -23.88 -1.43
CA ASP A 51 -22.43 -22.45 -1.60
C ASP A 51 -21.54 -21.51 -0.76
N LYS A 52 -20.49 -22.03 -0.10
CA LYS A 52 -19.63 -21.21 0.76
C LYS A 52 -18.50 -20.58 -0.04
N HIS A 53 -18.35 -19.27 0.07
CA HIS A 53 -17.24 -18.52 -0.52
C HIS A 53 -16.15 -18.26 0.52
N ALA A 54 -14.89 -18.17 0.08
CA ALA A 54 -13.77 -17.83 0.96
C ALA A 54 -13.64 -16.32 1.08
N THR A 55 -13.35 -15.85 2.28
CA THR A 55 -12.95 -14.47 2.54
C THR A 55 -11.49 -14.39 2.93
N ALA A 56 -10.83 -13.30 2.55
CA ALA A 56 -9.47 -13.00 2.93
C ALA A 56 -9.29 -11.50 3.15
N HIS A 57 -8.28 -11.17 3.95
CA HIS A 57 -7.97 -9.80 4.33
C HIS A 57 -6.48 -9.55 4.13
N ALA A 58 -6.11 -8.32 3.76
CA ALA A 58 -4.70 -7.92 3.66
C ALA A 58 -4.56 -6.43 3.99
N THR A 59 -3.46 -6.07 4.64
CA THR A 59 -3.13 -4.66 4.93
C THR A 59 -1.84 -4.28 4.21
N ALA A 60 -1.90 -3.31 3.30
CA ALA A 60 -0.72 -2.73 2.68
C ALA A 60 -0.32 -1.46 3.45
N VAL A 61 0.93 -1.38 3.90
CA VAL A 61 1.49 -0.25 4.66
C VAL A 61 2.47 0.53 3.79
N ILE A 62 2.35 1.86 3.80
CA ILE A 62 3.21 2.79 3.07
C ILE A 62 4.21 3.36 4.07
N GLN A 63 5.47 2.97 3.95
CA GLN A 63 6.54 3.40 4.84
C GLN A 63 7.56 4.30 4.12
N PRO A 64 8.00 5.42 4.73
CA PRO A 64 9.14 6.18 4.22
C PRO A 64 10.40 5.29 4.17
N ARG A 65 11.13 5.38 3.06
CA ARG A 65 12.47 4.79 2.91
C ARG A 65 13.57 5.76 3.33
N CYS A 66 13.25 7.05 3.23
CA CYS A 66 14.20 8.13 3.44
C CYS A 66 14.39 8.45 4.91
N HIS A 67 15.64 8.68 5.27
CA HIS A 67 16.05 9.25 6.54
C HIS A 67 16.62 10.65 6.31
N PHE A 68 16.35 11.56 7.24
CA PHE A 68 16.88 12.93 7.22
C PHE A 68 17.11 13.41 8.66
N ASP A 69 17.89 14.47 8.82
CA ASP A 69 18.11 15.07 10.13
C ASP A 69 16.83 15.79 10.61
N PRO A 70 16.20 15.35 11.71
CA PRO A 70 14.99 15.99 12.23
C PRO A 70 15.25 17.42 12.73
N ALA A 71 16.50 17.83 12.95
CA ALA A 71 16.86 19.20 13.26
C ALA A 71 17.06 20.08 12.02
N ALA A 72 16.98 19.53 10.81
CA ALA A 72 17.08 20.28 9.57
C ALA A 72 15.95 21.32 9.46
N ASP A 73 16.28 22.51 8.99
CA ASP A 73 15.30 23.57 8.74
C ASP A 73 14.45 23.20 7.51
N PRO A 74 13.14 22.97 7.66
CA PRO A 74 12.27 22.55 6.56
C PRO A 74 12.09 23.62 5.48
N LYS A 75 12.64 24.83 5.66
CA LYS A 75 12.66 25.90 4.66
C LYS A 75 13.94 25.93 3.84
N LYS A 76 14.93 25.11 4.17
CA LYS A 76 16.23 25.05 3.49
C LYS A 76 16.35 23.76 2.68
N PRO A 77 17.27 23.73 1.70
CA PRO A 77 17.63 22.49 1.03
C PRO A 77 17.95 21.39 2.04
N VAL A 78 17.34 20.23 1.86
CA VAL A 78 17.52 19.04 2.69
C VAL A 78 17.98 17.88 1.84
N GLU A 79 18.92 17.13 2.37
CA GLU A 79 19.37 15.87 1.81
C GLU A 79 18.61 14.72 2.47
N LEU A 80 17.96 13.89 1.65
CA LEU A 80 17.27 12.68 2.07
C LEU A 80 18.12 11.47 1.66
N ASN A 81 18.42 10.59 2.61
CA ASN A 81 19.06 9.31 2.30
C ASN A 81 18.00 8.20 2.28
N CYS A 82 17.63 7.78 1.06
CA CYS A 82 16.60 6.77 0.79
C CYS A 82 17.28 5.45 0.39
N ASP A 83 17.62 4.62 1.39
CA ASP A 83 18.33 3.34 1.22
C ASP A 83 19.61 3.44 0.35
N GLY A 84 20.42 4.48 0.58
CA GLY A 84 21.66 4.72 -0.16
C GLY A 84 21.50 5.57 -1.42
N GLN A 85 20.26 5.88 -1.82
CA GLN A 85 20.00 6.89 -2.84
C GLN A 85 19.85 8.27 -2.18
N ILE A 86 20.69 9.20 -2.59
CA ILE A 86 20.64 10.59 -2.10
C ILE A 86 19.65 11.39 -2.95
N VAL A 87 18.66 12.01 -2.30
CA VAL A 87 17.67 12.89 -2.91
C VAL A 87 17.77 14.26 -2.27
N ASN A 88 18.06 15.29 -3.07
CA ASN A 88 18.14 16.67 -2.60
C ASN A 88 16.84 17.40 -2.91
N ILE A 89 16.19 17.94 -1.88
CA ILE A 89 14.96 18.72 -2.02
C ILE A 89 15.23 20.14 -1.56
N ASP A 90 15.02 21.13 -2.44
CA ASP A 90 15.03 22.55 -2.10
C ASP A 90 13.59 23.09 -2.06
N PRO A 91 13.00 23.30 -0.87
CA PRO A 91 11.65 23.85 -0.74
C PRO A 91 11.47 25.23 -1.37
N GLY A 92 12.55 26.02 -1.48
CA GLY A 92 12.53 27.36 -2.08
C GLY A 92 12.53 27.36 -3.61
N LYS A 93 12.85 26.23 -4.24
CA LYS A 93 12.90 26.05 -5.70
C LYS A 93 12.19 24.77 -6.14
N PHE A 94 11.20 24.33 -5.37
CA PHE A 94 10.55 23.05 -5.60
C PHE A 94 9.77 23.02 -6.91
N ASP A 95 10.11 22.07 -7.77
CA ASP A 95 9.30 21.65 -8.93
C ASP A 95 8.88 20.18 -8.74
N PRO A 96 7.58 19.85 -8.81
CA PRO A 96 7.11 18.46 -8.75
C PRO A 96 7.79 17.51 -9.75
N VAL A 97 8.31 18.00 -10.88
CA VAL A 97 9.00 17.15 -11.87
C VAL A 97 10.39 16.71 -11.43
N ASP A 98 10.99 17.39 -10.44
CA ASP A 98 12.30 17.06 -9.89
C ASP A 98 12.22 15.98 -8.81
N LEU A 99 11.00 15.61 -8.38
CA LEU A 99 10.81 14.49 -7.46
C LEU A 99 11.15 13.17 -8.15
N PRO A 100 11.90 12.28 -7.48
CA PRO A 100 12.10 10.94 -7.98
C PRO A 100 10.76 10.18 -7.97
N ASP A 101 10.74 9.03 -8.62
CA ASP A 101 9.60 8.13 -8.54
C ASP A 101 9.23 7.86 -7.06
N PRO A 102 7.93 7.83 -6.68
CA PRO A 102 7.51 7.59 -5.31
C PRO A 102 8.08 6.31 -4.69
N SER A 103 8.43 5.29 -5.49
CA SER A 103 9.09 4.06 -5.03
C SER A 103 10.50 4.27 -4.48
N VAL A 104 11.17 5.39 -4.83
CA VAL A 104 12.43 5.82 -4.22
C VAL A 104 12.17 6.33 -2.80
N LEU A 105 11.08 7.06 -2.60
CA LEU A 105 10.77 7.73 -1.34
C LEU A 105 10.05 6.82 -0.35
N PHE A 106 9.23 5.90 -0.85
CA PHE A 106 8.34 5.06 -0.07
C PHE A 106 8.46 3.59 -0.46
N SER A 107 8.34 2.72 0.53
CA SER A 107 8.16 1.29 0.35
C SER A 107 6.71 0.92 0.65
N VAL A 108 6.22 -0.11 -0.03
CA VAL A 108 4.91 -0.70 0.22
C VAL A 108 5.12 -2.17 0.53
N HIS A 109 4.63 -2.61 1.69
CA HIS A 109 4.72 -4.00 2.12
C HIS A 109 3.43 -4.41 2.83
N LEU A 110 3.22 -5.72 2.94
CA LEU A 110 2.08 -6.27 3.66
C LEU A 110 2.39 -6.28 5.17
N ALA A 111 1.41 -5.84 5.97
CA ALA A 111 1.38 -6.03 7.40
C ALA A 111 0.23 -6.98 7.77
N GLU A 112 0.43 -7.73 8.85
CA GLU A 112 -0.53 -8.71 9.38
C GLU A 112 -1.64 -8.02 10.20
#